data_AF-A0A354P629-F1
#
_entry.id   AF-A0A354P629-F1
#
_cell.length_a   1.000
_cell.length_b   1.000
_cell.length_c   1.000
_cell.angle_alpha   90.00
_cell.angle_beta   90.00
_cell.angle_gamma   90.00
#
_symmetry.space_group_name_H-M   'P 1'
#
loop_
_entity.id
_entity.type
_entity.pdbx_description
1 polymer ?
#
loop_
_entity_poly.entity_id
_entity_poly.type
_entity_poly.pdbx_seq_one_letter_code
_entity_poly.pdbx_strand_id
1 'polypeptide(L)'
;MANANKGSNKSTTVGGATLAVLIAVYAIAQPVLNERLGWQLPGVQQFTQDGGSAVAEKGGEKPAVISSEAEPASIVDSQKVVQPKPKTGQGPLANVRSKDPANSVHPAAPAASPAASPAASPAASPAPVAPADDSLLYGILADQGNDRFLSPAGLMYVPGSQEGHRLKHLERHTVDDPGRPGSHGVFDGGMATALATIDKAYRKAKTGTQTSKQEEDGRIIYTVDMGSRVGYVGGSDGKRRRNPMARRVRLVLERNRVITAYPM
;
A
#
# COMPACT_ATOMS: atom_id res chain seq x y z
N MET A 1 60.95 -40.14 43.77
CA MET A 1 60.83 -38.78 43.23
C MET A 1 59.48 -38.65 42.55
N ALA A 2 58.75 -37.59 42.90
CA ALA A 2 57.37 -37.34 42.52
C ALA A 2 57.20 -37.02 41.02
N ASN A 3 56.00 -37.25 40.47
CA ASN A 3 55.33 -36.15 39.78
C ASN A 3 53.82 -36.36 39.68
N ALA A 4 53.12 -35.38 40.23
CA ALA A 4 51.68 -35.21 40.23
C ALA A 4 51.22 -34.69 38.86
N ASN A 5 50.14 -35.25 38.31
CA ASN A 5 49.52 -34.71 37.11
C ASN A 5 48.27 -33.90 37.50
N LYS A 6 48.24 -32.65 37.04
CA LYS A 6 47.41 -31.54 37.50
C LYS A 6 46.14 -31.47 36.63
N GLY A 7 44.97 -31.49 37.27
CA GLY A 7 43.67 -31.38 36.61
C GLY A 7 43.46 -30.02 35.94
N SER A 8 42.89 -30.04 34.73
CA SER A 8 42.50 -28.85 33.97
C SER A 8 41.07 -28.43 34.31
N ASN A 9 40.92 -27.20 34.80
CA ASN A 9 39.62 -26.56 35.02
C ASN A 9 39.11 -25.98 33.70
N LYS A 10 37.88 -26.34 33.32
CA LYS A 10 37.16 -25.75 32.18
C LYS A 10 36.56 -24.41 32.62
N SER A 11 37.03 -23.29 32.07
CA SER A 11 36.39 -21.98 32.23
C SER A 11 35.25 -21.83 31.24
N THR A 12 34.02 -21.81 31.75
CA THR A 12 32.79 -21.70 30.96
C THR A 12 32.50 -20.26 30.57
N THR A 13 32.05 -20.12 29.33
CA THR A 13 31.54 -18.96 28.60
C THR A 13 30.47 -18.16 29.35
N VAL A 14 30.86 -17.15 30.15
CA VAL A 14 29.90 -16.22 30.81
C VAL A 14 29.46 -15.09 29.87
N GLY A 15 30.22 -14.77 28.81
CA GLY A 15 29.90 -13.65 27.91
C GLY A 15 28.70 -13.88 26.96
N GLY A 16 28.41 -15.13 26.58
CA GLY A 16 27.38 -15.44 25.59
C GLY A 16 25.95 -15.35 26.11
N ALA A 17 25.73 -15.66 27.40
CA ALA A 17 24.39 -15.69 27.98
C ALA A 17 23.78 -14.28 28.13
N THR A 18 24.59 -13.29 28.52
CA THR A 18 24.11 -11.91 28.72
C THR A 18 23.66 -11.25 27.42
N LEU A 19 24.39 -11.51 26.32
CA LEU A 19 24.05 -10.96 25.01
C LEU A 19 22.74 -11.56 24.47
N ALA A 20 22.52 -12.87 24.64
CA ALA A 20 21.30 -13.53 24.21
C ALA A 20 20.05 -12.98 24.94
N VAL A 21 20.18 -12.70 26.25
CA VAL A 21 19.09 -12.11 27.04
C VAL A 21 18.76 -10.69 26.56
N LEU A 22 19.77 -9.86 26.28
CA LEU A 22 19.54 -8.50 25.76
C LEU A 22 18.84 -8.50 24.40
N ILE A 23 19.21 -9.41 23.50
CA ILE A 23 18.57 -9.56 22.18
C ILE A 23 17.10 -9.98 22.34
N ALA A 24 16.81 -10.92 23.24
CA ALA A 24 15.44 -11.38 23.49
C ALA A 24 14.56 -10.25 24.07
N VAL A 25 15.07 -9.46 25.02
CA VAL A 25 14.36 -8.31 25.58
C VAL A 25 14.08 -7.25 24.52
N TYR A 26 15.08 -6.95 23.67
CA TYR A 26 14.94 -5.99 22.58
C TYR A 26 13.86 -6.43 21.57
N ALA A 27 13.84 -7.71 21.18
CA ALA A 27 12.84 -8.25 20.24
C ALA A 27 11.40 -8.11 20.76
N ILE A 28 11.19 -8.23 22.07
CA ILE A 28 9.87 -8.07 22.69
C ILE A 28 9.46 -6.59 22.79
N ALA A 29 10.42 -5.70 23.06
CA ALA A 29 10.14 -4.27 23.22
C ALA A 29 9.97 -3.52 21.88
N GLN A 30 10.55 -4.04 20.79
CA GLN A 30 10.57 -3.40 19.47
C GLN A 30 9.18 -2.98 18.95
N PRO A 31 8.11 -3.80 18.99
CA PRO A 31 6.80 -3.41 18.45
C PRO A 31 6.22 -2.21 19.20
N VAL A 32 6.31 -2.22 20.53
CA VAL A 32 5.77 -1.17 21.40
C VAL A 32 6.52 0.15 21.21
N LEU A 33 7.85 0.07 21.04
CA LEU A 33 8.70 1.24 20.76
C LEU A 33 8.39 1.84 19.38
N ASN A 34 8.19 1.00 18.36
CA ASN A 34 7.83 1.46 17.02
C ASN A 34 6.45 2.14 17.00
N GLU A 35 5.47 1.61 17.73
CA GLU A 35 4.12 2.17 17.82
C GLU A 35 4.08 3.52 18.57
N ARG A 36 4.86 3.67 19.65
CA ARG A 36 4.83 4.89 20.47
C ARG A 36 5.74 6.01 19.98
N LEU A 37 6.90 5.68 19.42
CA LEU A 37 7.93 6.65 19.04
C LEU A 37 8.01 6.86 17.52
N GLY A 38 7.36 6.01 16.72
CA GLY A 38 7.46 6.07 15.26
C GLY A 38 8.85 5.73 14.72
N TRP A 39 9.75 5.21 15.56
CA TRP A 39 11.07 4.73 15.14
C TRP A 39 10.89 3.44 14.35
N GLN A 40 11.52 3.33 13.19
CA GLN A 40 11.57 2.08 12.41
C GLN A 40 12.88 1.37 12.74
N LEU A 41 12.88 0.69 13.89
CA LEU A 41 14.05 -0.07 14.33
C LEU A 41 14.26 -1.30 13.43
N PRO A 42 15.51 -1.61 13.01
CA PRO A 42 15.80 -2.78 12.18
C PRO A 42 15.48 -4.08 12.93
N GLY A 43 14.97 -5.07 12.17
CA GLY A 43 14.62 -6.37 12.71
C GLY A 43 15.86 -7.17 13.12
N VAL A 44 15.79 -7.82 14.29
CA VAL A 44 16.88 -8.62 14.88
C VAL A 44 17.40 -9.72 13.93
N GLN A 45 16.57 -10.16 12.97
CA GLN A 45 16.92 -11.17 11.96
C GLN A 45 18.06 -10.74 11.03
N GLN A 46 18.29 -9.43 10.84
CA GLN A 46 19.38 -8.93 10.00
C GLN A 46 20.77 -9.20 10.62
N PHE A 47 20.87 -9.25 11.95
CA PHE A 47 22.14 -9.47 12.65
C PHE A 47 22.59 -10.93 12.67
N THR A 48 21.72 -11.88 12.30
CA THR A 48 22.06 -13.31 12.25
C THR A 48 22.44 -13.80 10.85
N GLN A 49 22.17 -13.00 9.81
CA GLN A 49 22.48 -13.35 8.42
C GLN A 49 23.87 -12.85 7.97
N ASP A 50 24.34 -11.73 8.51
CA ASP A 50 25.71 -11.27 8.33
C ASP A 50 26.60 -11.90 9.41
N GLY A 51 27.04 -13.13 9.15
CA GLY A 51 27.91 -13.91 10.04
C GLY A 51 29.19 -13.17 10.43
N GLY A 52 29.13 -12.47 11.56
CA GLY A 52 30.28 -11.94 12.29
C GLY A 52 31.08 -13.06 12.91
N SER A 53 31.93 -13.72 12.13
CA SER A 53 33.05 -14.50 12.63
C SER A 53 34.01 -13.55 13.36
N ALA A 54 33.80 -13.37 14.66
CA ALA A 54 34.79 -12.74 15.53
C ALA A 54 35.97 -13.70 15.68
N VAL A 55 36.98 -13.50 14.84
CA VAL A 55 38.30 -14.14 14.99
C VAL A 55 38.92 -13.60 16.28
N ALA A 56 39.05 -14.46 17.28
CA ALA A 56 39.82 -14.18 18.47
C ALA A 56 41.31 -14.30 18.14
N GLU A 57 41.96 -13.20 17.74
CA GLU A 57 43.42 -13.11 17.70
C GLU A 57 43.96 -12.66 19.06
N LYS A 58 45.01 -13.36 19.51
CA LYS A 58 45.61 -13.27 20.83
C LYS A 58 47.09 -12.94 20.66
N GLY A 59 47.45 -11.67 20.87
CA GLY A 59 48.82 -11.15 21.13
C GLY A 59 49.79 -11.21 19.93
N GLY A 60 50.67 -10.25 19.69
CA GLY A 60 51.04 -9.03 20.38
C GLY A 60 52.49 -8.73 19.98
N GLU A 61 52.78 -7.53 19.48
CA GLU A 61 54.13 -6.94 19.47
C GLU A 61 54.05 -5.43 19.13
N LYS A 62 54.63 -4.61 20.02
CA LYS A 62 55.10 -3.22 19.80
C LYS A 62 56.43 -3.28 19.01
N PRO A 63 57.04 -2.17 18.49
CA PRO A 63 56.81 -0.72 18.68
C PRO A 63 56.70 0.02 17.30
N ALA A 64 56.62 1.34 17.07
CA ALA A 64 57.14 2.53 17.75
C ALA A 64 56.42 3.81 17.23
N VAL A 65 56.16 4.73 18.16
CA VAL A 65 56.39 6.20 18.12
C VAL A 65 56.25 6.93 16.76
N ILE A 66 55.32 7.89 16.68
CA ILE A 66 55.59 9.32 16.37
C ILE A 66 54.43 10.14 16.96
N SER A 67 54.79 10.99 17.92
CA SER A 67 54.01 12.10 18.45
C SER A 67 53.80 13.18 17.38
N SER A 68 52.65 13.85 17.39
CA SER A 68 52.63 15.32 17.30
C SER A 68 51.26 15.86 17.70
N GLU A 69 51.30 16.42 18.89
CA GLU A 69 50.38 17.33 19.55
C GLU A 69 50.45 18.71 18.87
N ALA A 70 49.30 19.33 18.60
CA ALA A 70 49.07 20.78 18.63
C ALA A 70 47.67 21.16 18.07
N GLU A 71 46.71 21.37 18.98
CA GLU A 71 45.88 22.59 18.92
C GLU A 71 46.66 23.72 19.63
N PRO A 72 46.28 25.03 19.60
CA PRO A 72 45.02 25.65 19.13
C PRO A 72 45.22 26.94 18.31
N ALA A 73 44.14 27.48 17.72
CA ALA A 73 43.72 28.89 17.84
C ALA A 73 42.65 29.27 16.80
N SER A 74 41.56 29.83 17.34
CA SER A 74 40.52 30.57 16.63
C SER A 74 41.08 31.84 15.98
N ILE A 75 40.83 32.07 14.68
CA ILE A 75 40.80 33.40 14.08
C ILE A 75 39.64 33.47 13.06
N VAL A 76 38.84 34.50 13.26
CA VAL A 76 37.78 35.05 12.42
C VAL A 76 38.35 35.50 11.06
N ASP A 77 37.79 35.07 9.93
CA ASP A 77 37.55 36.02 8.83
C ASP A 77 36.50 35.55 7.81
N SER A 78 35.81 36.55 7.31
CA SER A 78 34.66 36.54 6.42
C SER A 78 35.07 36.29 4.97
N GLN A 79 34.60 35.21 4.33
CA GLN A 79 34.54 35.20 2.86
C GLN A 79 33.28 34.51 2.30
N LYS A 80 32.37 35.39 1.87
CA LYS A 80 31.80 35.41 0.51
C LYS A 80 30.90 34.25 0.10
N VAL A 81 29.61 34.50 0.35
CA VAL A 81 28.45 34.05 -0.43
C VAL A 81 28.76 34.01 -1.94
N VAL A 82 28.69 32.83 -2.54
CA VAL A 82 28.52 32.66 -3.99
C VAL A 82 27.32 31.76 -4.22
N GLN A 83 26.21 32.39 -4.60
CA GLN A 83 25.00 31.74 -5.09
C GLN A 83 25.26 31.09 -6.46
N PRO A 84 24.77 29.87 -6.72
CA PRO A 84 24.60 29.38 -8.08
C PRO A 84 23.29 29.93 -8.70
N LYS A 85 23.45 30.73 -9.74
CA LYS A 85 22.39 31.34 -10.56
C LYS A 85 21.72 30.30 -11.48
N PRO A 86 20.38 30.32 -11.65
CA PRO A 86 19.67 29.45 -12.59
C PRO A 86 19.86 29.93 -14.05
N LYS A 87 20.09 28.98 -14.97
CA LYS A 87 20.15 29.23 -16.42
C LYS A 87 18.73 29.22 -17.00
N THR A 88 18.23 30.43 -17.26
CA THR A 88 17.08 30.72 -18.12
C THR A 88 17.51 30.63 -19.58
N GLY A 89 16.95 29.69 -20.34
CA GLY A 89 17.06 29.63 -21.80
C GLY A 89 15.77 30.15 -22.43
N GLN A 90 15.80 31.40 -22.91
CA GLN A 90 14.81 31.97 -23.83
C GLN A 90 15.23 31.59 -25.26
N GLY A 91 14.33 30.93 -25.99
CA GLY A 91 14.40 30.80 -27.45
C GLY A 91 13.44 31.78 -28.12
N PRO A 92 13.81 32.43 -29.24
CA PRO A 92 13.01 33.48 -29.86
C PRO A 92 11.92 32.96 -30.82
N LEU A 93 10.98 33.87 -31.03
CA LEU A 93 9.75 33.82 -31.81
C LEU A 93 9.93 33.68 -33.34
N ALA A 94 8.80 33.34 -33.96
CA ALA A 94 8.37 33.57 -35.34
C ALA A 94 8.67 32.48 -36.39
N ASN A 95 7.60 31.82 -36.89
CA ASN A 95 7.02 32.26 -38.16
C ASN A 95 5.61 31.67 -38.37
N VAL A 96 4.61 32.56 -38.41
CA VAL A 96 3.24 32.29 -38.86
C VAL A 96 3.20 32.60 -40.35
N ARG A 97 2.80 31.64 -41.20
CA ARG A 97 2.52 31.89 -42.61
C ARG A 97 1.24 31.19 -43.03
N SER A 98 0.15 31.95 -43.03
CA SER A 98 -1.08 31.65 -43.75
C SER A 98 -0.93 32.09 -45.22
N LYS A 99 -1.41 31.28 -46.15
CA LYS A 99 -1.90 31.69 -47.48
C LYS A 99 -2.79 30.60 -48.08
N ASP A 100 -4.05 30.96 -48.30
CA ASP A 100 -5.15 30.31 -49.07
C ASP A 100 -4.81 30.12 -50.58
N PRO A 101 -5.75 29.81 -51.52
CA PRO A 101 -6.99 29.00 -51.52
C PRO A 101 -7.08 28.00 -52.71
N ALA A 102 -8.14 27.16 -52.71
CA ALA A 102 -8.93 26.60 -53.83
C ALA A 102 -8.26 25.91 -55.05
N ASN A 103 -8.64 24.65 -55.33
CA ASN A 103 -9.25 24.28 -56.62
C ASN A 103 -10.01 22.93 -56.60
N SER A 104 -11.15 22.93 -57.28
CA SER A 104 -12.11 21.84 -57.59
C SER A 104 -11.45 20.71 -58.42
N VAL A 105 -11.97 19.48 -58.58
CA VAL A 105 -13.15 19.03 -59.36
C VAL A 105 -13.36 17.50 -59.14
N HIS A 106 -14.62 17.04 -59.18
CA HIS A 106 -15.13 15.64 -59.12
C HIS A 106 -14.64 14.74 -60.30
N PRO A 107 -14.80 13.39 -60.28
CA PRO A 107 -16.05 12.76 -60.76
C PRO A 107 -16.51 11.46 -60.04
N ALA A 108 -17.84 11.34 -59.98
CA ALA A 108 -18.70 10.17 -60.25
C ALA A 108 -18.50 8.80 -59.56
N ALA A 109 -19.64 8.34 -59.00
CA ALA A 109 -19.94 7.00 -58.48
C ALA A 109 -19.86 5.87 -59.51
N PRO A 110 -19.96 4.61 -59.05
CA PRO A 110 -21.17 3.87 -59.40
C PRO A 110 -21.85 3.15 -58.21
N ALA A 111 -23.17 2.99 -58.37
CA ALA A 111 -24.10 2.35 -57.46
C ALA A 111 -24.11 0.81 -57.57
N ALA A 112 -24.35 0.14 -56.44
CA ALA A 112 -24.95 -1.20 -56.23
C ALA A 112 -24.81 -1.52 -54.73
N SER A 113 -25.72 -2.03 -53.92
CA SER A 113 -27.12 -2.49 -54.00
C SER A 113 -27.65 -2.52 -52.55
N PRO A 114 -28.97 -2.43 -52.29
CA PRO A 114 -29.53 -2.55 -50.95
C PRO A 114 -29.74 -4.01 -50.59
N ALA A 115 -29.03 -4.52 -49.58
CA ALA A 115 -29.24 -5.85 -49.04
C ALA A 115 -29.69 -5.78 -47.57
N ALA A 116 -30.96 -6.15 -47.38
CA ALA A 116 -31.54 -6.87 -46.25
C ALA A 116 -31.17 -6.44 -44.81
N SER A 117 -32.17 -5.88 -44.14
CA SER A 117 -32.36 -5.83 -42.69
C SER A 117 -31.99 -7.15 -41.97
N PRO A 118 -31.31 -7.08 -40.83
CA PRO A 118 -31.59 -7.96 -39.71
C PRO A 118 -32.51 -7.24 -38.71
N ALA A 119 -33.54 -7.97 -38.29
CA ALA A 119 -34.61 -7.55 -37.42
C ALA A 119 -34.12 -6.84 -36.15
N ALA A 120 -34.84 -5.78 -35.78
CA ALA A 120 -34.77 -5.19 -34.46
C ALA A 120 -35.08 -6.27 -33.41
N SER A 121 -34.07 -6.64 -32.62
CA SER A 121 -34.27 -7.42 -31.40
C SER A 121 -35.29 -6.69 -30.52
N PRO A 122 -36.32 -7.37 -29.99
CA PRO A 122 -37.23 -6.75 -29.05
C PRO A 122 -36.42 -6.24 -27.86
N ALA A 123 -36.54 -4.95 -27.59
CA ALA A 123 -36.03 -4.32 -26.39
C ALA A 123 -36.51 -5.17 -25.19
N ALA A 124 -35.56 -5.80 -24.51
CA ALA A 124 -35.83 -6.49 -23.26
C ALA A 124 -36.49 -5.48 -22.33
N SER A 125 -37.75 -5.75 -21.99
CA SER A 125 -38.48 -5.01 -20.97
C SER A 125 -37.59 -4.92 -19.72
N PRO A 126 -37.48 -3.75 -19.07
CA PRO A 126 -36.74 -3.65 -17.82
C PRO A 126 -37.35 -4.65 -16.85
N ALA A 127 -36.53 -5.56 -16.34
CA ALA A 127 -36.93 -6.49 -15.29
C ALA A 127 -37.58 -5.69 -14.15
N PRO A 128 -38.67 -6.19 -13.55
CA PRO A 128 -39.32 -5.50 -12.43
C PRO A 128 -38.27 -5.26 -11.35
N VAL A 129 -38.01 -3.99 -11.07
CA VAL A 129 -37.21 -3.56 -9.93
C VAL A 129 -37.97 -4.06 -8.71
N ALA A 130 -37.44 -5.08 -8.05
CA ALA A 130 -38.00 -5.56 -6.79
C ALA A 130 -38.17 -4.36 -5.85
N PRO A 131 -39.28 -4.27 -5.09
CA PRO A 131 -39.48 -3.19 -4.14
C PRO A 131 -38.25 -3.13 -3.22
N ALA A 132 -37.71 -1.92 -3.03
CA ALA A 132 -36.65 -1.69 -2.08
C ALA A 132 -37.15 -2.22 -0.72
N ASP A 133 -36.49 -3.25 -0.22
CA ASP A 133 -36.82 -3.83 1.06
C ASP A 133 -36.29 -2.85 2.11
N ASP A 134 -37.17 -1.99 2.64
CA ASP A 134 -36.84 -0.94 3.63
C ASP A 134 -36.20 -1.52 4.90
N SER A 135 -36.18 -2.84 5.05
CA SER A 135 -35.49 -3.57 6.10
C SER A 135 -33.97 -3.66 5.90
N LEU A 136 -33.44 -3.36 4.71
CA LEU A 136 -32.02 -3.52 4.39
C LEU A 136 -31.22 -2.25 4.65
N LEU A 137 -30.18 -2.36 5.47
CA LEU A 137 -29.22 -1.28 5.69
C LEU A 137 -28.44 -1.01 4.39
N TYR A 138 -28.43 0.26 3.96
CA TYR A 138 -27.89 0.71 2.66
C TYR A 138 -28.52 0.00 1.43
N GLY A 139 -29.72 -0.57 1.58
CA GLY A 139 -30.42 -1.27 0.50
C GLY A 139 -29.78 -2.60 0.08
N ILE A 140 -28.83 -3.14 0.85
CA ILE A 140 -28.15 -4.41 0.52
C ILE A 140 -27.85 -5.29 1.74
N LEU A 141 -27.67 -4.71 2.93
CA LEU A 141 -27.26 -5.48 4.10
C LEU A 141 -28.45 -5.90 4.96
N ALA A 142 -28.58 -7.20 5.20
CA ALA A 142 -29.55 -7.73 6.15
C ALA A 142 -29.00 -7.61 7.58
N ASP A 143 -29.80 -7.05 8.49
CA ASP A 143 -29.49 -7.05 9.92
C ASP A 143 -29.59 -8.48 10.49
N GLN A 144 -28.63 -8.86 11.32
CA GLN A 144 -28.56 -10.16 12.00
C GLN A 144 -28.58 -9.99 13.53
N GLY A 145 -28.83 -8.77 14.02
CA GLY A 145 -28.79 -8.38 15.42
C GLY A 145 -27.36 -8.23 15.96
N ASN A 146 -27.24 -7.61 17.13
CA ASN A 146 -25.97 -7.35 17.81
C ASN A 146 -24.96 -6.56 16.94
N ASP A 147 -25.46 -5.58 16.18
CA ASP A 147 -24.69 -4.80 15.21
C ASP A 147 -23.95 -5.68 14.20
N ARG A 148 -24.60 -6.73 13.69
CA ARG A 148 -24.04 -7.61 12.67
C ARG A 148 -24.87 -7.53 11.41
N PHE A 149 -24.19 -7.37 10.30
CA PHE A 149 -24.84 -7.19 9.01
C PHE A 149 -24.30 -8.19 7.99
N LEU A 150 -25.20 -8.81 7.24
CA LEU A 150 -24.88 -9.81 6.23
C LEU A 150 -25.20 -9.28 4.84
N SER A 151 -24.23 -9.36 3.94
CA SER A 151 -24.44 -9.07 2.51
C SER A 151 -25.01 -10.27 1.76
N PRO A 152 -25.60 -10.07 0.57
CA PRO A 152 -26.14 -11.16 -0.26
C PRO A 152 -25.08 -12.19 -0.67
N ALA A 153 -23.82 -11.79 -0.85
CA ALA A 153 -22.73 -12.71 -1.16
C ALA A 153 -22.18 -13.44 0.09
N GLY A 154 -22.74 -13.19 1.28
CA GLY A 154 -22.37 -13.88 2.52
C GLY A 154 -21.22 -13.23 3.31
N LEU A 155 -20.80 -12.01 2.95
CA LEU A 155 -19.86 -11.24 3.77
C LEU A 155 -20.55 -10.70 5.02
N MET A 156 -19.86 -10.83 6.15
CA MET A 156 -20.34 -10.38 7.46
C MET A 156 -19.57 -9.14 7.92
N TYR A 157 -20.32 -8.09 8.26
CA TYR A 157 -19.82 -6.86 8.88
C TYR A 157 -20.21 -6.86 10.35
N VAL A 158 -19.26 -6.57 11.22
CA VAL A 158 -19.37 -6.81 12.67
C VAL A 158 -18.64 -5.74 13.47
N PRO A 159 -18.82 -5.70 14.80
CA PRO A 159 -18.00 -4.88 15.68
C PRO A 159 -16.54 -5.38 15.75
N GLY A 160 -15.62 -4.48 16.12
CA GLY A 160 -14.23 -4.83 16.45
C GLY A 160 -13.14 -4.21 15.57
N SER A 161 -13.39 -3.06 14.94
CA SER A 161 -12.32 -2.21 14.39
C SER A 161 -11.89 -1.14 15.40
N GLN A 162 -10.84 -0.36 15.10
CA GLN A 162 -10.44 0.79 15.93
C GLN A 162 -11.57 1.83 16.03
N GLU A 163 -12.43 1.88 15.00
CA GLU A 163 -13.62 2.73 14.93
C GLU A 163 -14.86 2.13 15.62
N GLY A 164 -14.72 0.98 16.27
CA GLY A 164 -15.81 0.23 16.90
C GLY A 164 -16.53 -0.72 15.95
N HIS A 165 -16.74 -0.33 14.68
CA HIS A 165 -17.47 -1.15 13.70
C HIS A 165 -16.84 -1.16 12.31
N ARG A 166 -16.86 -2.32 11.63
CA ARG A 166 -16.27 -2.51 10.29
C ARG A 166 -16.91 -1.62 9.22
N LEU A 167 -18.21 -1.36 9.31
CA LEU A 167 -18.89 -0.42 8.40
C LEU A 167 -18.37 1.00 8.57
N LYS A 168 -18.07 1.44 9.79
CA LYS A 168 -17.53 2.79 10.04
C LYS A 168 -16.10 2.93 9.51
N HIS A 169 -15.30 1.86 9.60
CA HIS A 169 -14.00 1.82 8.93
C HIS A 169 -14.16 1.91 7.40
N LEU A 170 -15.07 1.13 6.83
CA LEU A 170 -15.34 1.13 5.38
C LEU A 170 -15.88 2.48 4.88
N GLU A 171 -16.69 3.17 5.67
CA GLU A 171 -17.20 4.51 5.35
C GLU A 171 -16.07 5.51 5.12
N ARG A 172 -14.95 5.39 5.85
CA ARG A 172 -13.75 6.20 5.60
C ARG A 172 -13.18 5.98 4.21
N HIS A 173 -13.36 4.82 3.62
CA HIS A 173 -12.99 4.54 2.23
C HIS A 173 -14.00 5.05 1.21
N THR A 174 -14.97 5.88 1.60
CA THR A 174 -15.90 6.54 0.67
C THR A 174 -15.69 8.06 0.58
N VAL A 175 -14.80 8.59 1.43
CA VAL A 175 -14.47 10.01 1.48
C VAL A 175 -12.95 10.15 1.43
N ASP A 176 -12.45 11.02 0.56
CA ASP A 176 -11.02 11.29 0.51
C ASP A 176 -10.57 12.13 1.72
N ASP A 177 -9.37 11.84 2.20
CA ASP A 177 -8.67 12.66 3.18
C ASP A 177 -7.32 13.07 2.55
N PRO A 178 -7.28 14.21 1.83
CA PRO A 178 -6.08 14.64 1.15
C PRO A 178 -4.93 15.05 2.11
N GLY A 179 -5.22 15.22 3.40
CA GLY A 179 -4.23 15.50 4.45
C GLY A 179 -3.56 14.23 4.98
N ARG A 180 -4.17 13.05 4.79
CA ARG A 180 -3.63 11.77 5.23
C ARG A 180 -2.31 11.45 4.52
N PRO A 181 -1.22 11.14 5.25
CA PRO A 181 0.01 10.67 4.64
C PRO A 181 -0.18 9.40 3.80
N GLY A 182 0.40 9.39 2.61
CA GLY A 182 0.44 8.22 1.74
C GLY A 182 -0.78 8.06 0.84
N SER A 183 -0.97 6.84 0.35
CA SER A 183 -2.09 6.46 -0.52
C SER A 183 -3.32 6.00 0.30
N HIS A 184 -4.51 6.38 -0.16
CA HIS A 184 -5.77 5.99 0.46
C HIS A 184 -6.81 5.64 -0.61
N GLY A 185 -7.29 4.40 -0.67
CA GLY A 185 -8.31 4.02 -1.64
C GLY A 185 -9.66 4.64 -1.28
N VAL A 186 -10.31 5.29 -2.24
CA VAL A 186 -11.63 5.93 -2.07
C VAL A 186 -12.59 5.38 -3.12
N PHE A 187 -13.70 4.77 -2.68
CA PHE A 187 -14.77 4.26 -3.53
C PHE A 187 -15.57 5.40 -4.14
N ASP A 188 -16.01 5.19 -5.38
CA ASP A 188 -17.00 6.06 -6.02
C ASP A 188 -18.42 5.74 -5.47
N GLY A 189 -19.30 6.74 -5.42
CA GLY A 189 -20.74 6.53 -5.18
C GLY A 189 -21.18 6.28 -3.73
N GLY A 190 -20.33 6.58 -2.74
CA GLY A 190 -20.69 6.50 -1.32
C GLY A 190 -20.87 5.08 -0.80
N MET A 191 -21.46 4.95 0.39
CA MET A 191 -21.49 3.69 1.14
C MET A 191 -22.28 2.57 0.46
N ALA A 192 -23.47 2.86 -0.07
CA ALA A 192 -24.29 1.85 -0.76
C ALA A 192 -23.56 1.28 -1.99
N THR A 193 -22.95 2.14 -2.80
CA THR A 193 -22.18 1.72 -3.99
C THR A 193 -20.91 0.95 -3.60
N ALA A 194 -20.21 1.38 -2.54
CA ALA A 194 -19.04 0.68 -2.03
C ALA A 194 -19.40 -0.75 -1.57
N LEU A 195 -20.49 -0.91 -0.82
CA LEU A 195 -20.97 -2.22 -0.37
C LEU A 195 -21.35 -3.13 -1.54
N ALA A 196 -22.11 -2.63 -2.51
CA ALA A 196 -22.44 -3.38 -3.72
C ALA A 196 -21.20 -3.79 -4.53
N THR A 197 -20.19 -2.92 -4.58
CA THR A 197 -18.91 -3.18 -5.25
C THR A 197 -18.13 -4.28 -4.54
N ILE A 198 -18.06 -4.25 -3.20
CA ILE A 198 -17.39 -5.26 -2.37
C ILE A 198 -18.10 -6.61 -2.48
N ASP A 199 -19.42 -6.62 -2.43
CA ASP A 199 -20.25 -7.81 -2.58
C ASP A 199 -20.01 -8.47 -3.97
N LYS A 200 -19.98 -7.66 -5.03
CA LYS A 200 -19.59 -8.12 -6.38
C LYS A 200 -18.15 -8.61 -6.44
N ALA A 201 -17.21 -7.93 -5.81
CA ALA A 201 -15.80 -8.33 -5.77
C ALA A 201 -15.64 -9.69 -5.08
N TYR A 202 -16.35 -9.93 -3.96
CA TYR A 202 -16.31 -11.20 -3.26
C TYR A 202 -16.88 -12.35 -4.09
N ARG A 203 -17.99 -12.14 -4.82
CA ARG A 203 -18.48 -13.15 -5.77
C ARG A 203 -17.43 -13.54 -6.80
N LYS A 204 -16.75 -12.56 -7.41
CA LYS A 204 -15.66 -12.82 -8.38
C LYS A 204 -14.47 -13.53 -7.72
N ALA A 205 -14.14 -13.15 -6.49
CA ALA A 205 -13.06 -13.79 -5.74
C ALA A 205 -13.35 -15.26 -5.45
N LYS A 206 -14.61 -15.60 -5.11
CA LYS A 206 -15.05 -16.97 -4.86
C LYS A 206 -14.95 -17.86 -6.09
N THR A 207 -15.04 -17.31 -7.30
CA THR A 207 -14.85 -18.03 -8.56
C THR A 207 -13.41 -17.94 -9.11
N GLY A 208 -12.51 -17.22 -8.44
CA GLY A 208 -11.14 -16.98 -8.90
C GLY A 208 -11.04 -16.06 -10.13
N THR A 209 -12.13 -15.42 -10.55
CA THR A 209 -12.16 -14.62 -11.78
C THR A 209 -11.42 -13.30 -11.57
N GLN A 210 -10.36 -13.06 -12.36
CA GLN A 210 -9.53 -11.84 -12.29
C GLN A 210 -9.11 -11.49 -10.85
N THR A 211 -8.78 -12.51 -10.06
CA THR A 211 -8.52 -12.39 -8.64
C THR A 211 -7.16 -13.00 -8.32
N SER A 212 -6.37 -12.30 -7.51
CA SER A 212 -5.28 -12.93 -6.76
C SER A 212 -5.72 -13.18 -5.32
N LYS A 213 -5.27 -14.29 -4.73
CA LYS A 213 -5.52 -14.67 -3.35
C LYS A 213 -4.19 -14.82 -2.62
N GLN A 214 -4.10 -14.24 -1.42
CA GLN A 214 -3.00 -14.43 -0.48
C GLN A 214 -3.57 -14.79 0.88
N GLU A 215 -2.80 -15.53 1.69
CA GLU A 215 -3.15 -15.83 3.07
C GLU A 215 -2.03 -15.33 3.97
N GLU A 216 -2.38 -14.55 4.98
CA GLU A 216 -1.44 -13.87 5.88
C GLU A 216 -2.07 -13.82 7.27
N ASP A 217 -1.38 -14.35 8.29
CA ASP A 217 -1.82 -14.35 9.69
C ASP A 217 -3.29 -14.80 9.92
N GLY A 218 -3.70 -15.86 9.23
CA GLY A 218 -5.07 -16.40 9.30
C GLY A 218 -6.13 -15.56 8.58
N ARG A 219 -5.71 -14.52 7.85
CA ARG A 219 -6.57 -13.70 6.99
C ARG A 219 -6.38 -14.09 5.52
N ILE A 220 -7.45 -13.92 4.76
CA ILE A 220 -7.44 -14.07 3.31
C ILE A 220 -7.49 -12.68 2.68
N ILE A 221 -6.52 -12.38 1.83
CA ILE A 221 -6.44 -11.15 1.07
C ILE A 221 -6.76 -11.46 -0.38
N TYR A 222 -7.87 -10.93 -0.88
CA TYR A 222 -8.19 -10.94 -2.29
C TYR A 222 -7.81 -9.59 -2.92
N THR A 223 -7.19 -9.61 -4.09
CA THR A 223 -7.13 -8.44 -4.98
C THR A 223 -7.91 -8.79 -6.24
N VAL A 224 -9.04 -8.12 -6.45
CA VAL A 224 -10.01 -8.42 -7.50
C VAL A 224 -10.02 -7.29 -8.51
N ASP A 225 -9.74 -7.58 -9.77
CA ASP A 225 -9.99 -6.61 -10.85
C ASP A 225 -11.47 -6.58 -11.20
N MET A 226 -12.07 -5.41 -11.11
CA MET A 226 -13.50 -5.20 -11.33
C MET A 226 -13.82 -4.94 -12.80
N GLY A 227 -12.80 -4.72 -13.65
CA GLY A 227 -12.95 -4.45 -15.09
C GLY A 227 -13.42 -3.03 -15.39
N SER A 228 -14.09 -2.36 -14.45
CA SER A 228 -14.53 -0.97 -14.52
C SER A 228 -13.86 -0.12 -13.43
N ARG A 229 -14.01 1.21 -13.53
CA ARG A 229 -13.67 2.11 -12.45
C ARG A 229 -14.54 1.80 -11.22
N VAL A 230 -13.92 1.81 -10.05
CA VAL A 230 -14.60 1.60 -8.75
C VAL A 230 -14.28 2.69 -7.72
N GLY A 231 -13.37 3.60 -8.07
CA GLY A 231 -12.86 4.60 -7.15
C GLY A 231 -11.60 5.28 -7.69
N TYR A 232 -10.81 5.80 -6.77
CA TYR A 232 -9.52 6.42 -7.04
C TYR A 232 -8.58 6.28 -5.85
N VAL A 233 -7.29 6.54 -6.09
CA VAL A 233 -6.30 6.67 -5.02
C VAL A 233 -6.29 8.12 -4.55
N GLY A 234 -6.79 8.36 -3.35
CA GLY A 234 -6.72 9.61 -2.59
C GLY A 234 -5.53 9.65 -1.62
N GLY A 235 -5.67 10.43 -0.55
CA GLY A 235 -4.56 10.73 0.37
C GLY A 235 -3.61 11.79 -0.21
N SER A 236 -2.55 12.11 0.52
CA SER A 236 -1.54 13.08 0.07
C SER A 236 -0.83 12.63 -1.22
N ASP A 237 -0.62 11.32 -1.39
CA ASP A 237 -0.08 10.75 -2.63
C ASP A 237 -1.07 10.82 -3.77
N GLY A 238 -2.35 10.52 -3.50
CA GLY A 238 -3.43 10.65 -4.47
C GLY A 238 -3.53 12.07 -5.00
N LYS A 239 -3.61 13.05 -4.10
CA LYS A 239 -3.64 14.48 -4.42
C LYS A 239 -2.46 14.88 -5.30
N ARG A 240 -1.24 14.48 -4.94
CA ARG A 240 -0.01 14.74 -5.73
C ARG A 240 -0.10 14.15 -7.14
N ARG A 241 -0.75 13.00 -7.28
CA ARG A 241 -0.90 12.26 -8.55
C ARG A 241 -2.20 12.56 -9.29
N ARG A 242 -2.96 13.58 -8.87
CA ARG A 242 -4.27 13.96 -9.42
C ARG A 242 -5.29 12.81 -9.36
N ASN A 243 -5.35 12.13 -8.21
CA ASN A 243 -6.33 11.10 -7.87
C ASN A 243 -6.50 10.03 -8.96
N PRO A 244 -5.47 9.20 -9.22
CA PRO A 244 -5.53 8.22 -10.29
C PRO A 244 -6.67 7.22 -10.05
N MET A 245 -7.35 6.83 -11.13
CA MET A 245 -8.49 5.91 -11.04
C MET A 245 -8.07 4.54 -10.49
N ALA A 246 -8.94 3.96 -9.68
CA ALA A 246 -8.82 2.60 -9.17
C ALA A 246 -9.81 1.67 -9.89
N ARG A 247 -9.34 0.49 -10.25
CA ARG A 247 -10.13 -0.55 -10.94
C ARG A 247 -10.15 -1.86 -10.18
N ARG A 248 -9.30 -2.00 -9.17
CA ARG A 248 -9.23 -3.20 -8.34
C ARG A 248 -9.76 -2.90 -6.95
N VAL A 249 -10.26 -3.94 -6.31
CA VAL A 249 -10.63 -3.92 -4.89
C VAL A 249 -9.72 -4.87 -4.15
N ARG A 250 -9.07 -4.38 -3.10
CA ARG A 250 -8.44 -5.25 -2.11
C ARG A 250 -9.44 -5.53 -1.01
N LEU A 251 -9.68 -6.80 -0.74
CA LEU A 251 -10.61 -7.29 0.29
C LEU A 251 -9.82 -8.15 1.27
N VAL A 252 -9.80 -7.74 2.54
CA VAL A 252 -9.15 -8.47 3.62
C VAL A 252 -10.22 -9.11 4.49
N LEU A 253 -10.19 -10.44 4.58
CA LEU A 253 -11.19 -11.24 5.27
C LEU A 253 -10.59 -12.11 6.35
N GLU A 254 -11.36 -12.36 7.39
CA GLU A 254 -11.18 -13.47 8.30
C GLU A 254 -12.37 -14.42 8.13
N ARG A 255 -12.17 -15.56 7.47
CA ARG A 255 -13.26 -16.40 6.95
C ARG A 255 -14.19 -15.60 6.01
N ASN A 256 -15.42 -15.28 6.43
CA ASN A 256 -16.36 -14.42 5.71
C ASN A 256 -16.54 -13.04 6.38
N ARG A 257 -15.82 -12.76 7.46
CA ARG A 257 -15.87 -11.48 8.17
C ARG A 257 -14.99 -10.47 7.44
N VAL A 258 -15.57 -9.32 7.10
CA VAL A 258 -14.83 -8.22 6.49
C VAL A 258 -13.97 -7.55 7.55
N ILE A 259 -12.65 -7.49 7.31
CA ILE A 259 -11.71 -6.75 8.14
C ILE A 259 -11.56 -5.32 7.60
N THR A 260 -11.31 -5.19 6.30
CA THR A 260 -11.31 -3.93 5.54
C THR A 260 -11.46 -4.22 4.05
N ALA A 261 -11.87 -3.22 3.27
CA ALA A 261 -11.88 -3.26 1.82
C ALA A 261 -11.64 -1.86 1.26
N TYR A 262 -10.84 -1.75 0.19
CA TYR A 262 -10.56 -0.46 -0.44
C TYR A 262 -10.16 -0.58 -1.92
N PRO A 263 -10.37 0.47 -2.73
CA PRO A 263 -9.89 0.52 -4.12
C PRO A 263 -8.38 0.66 -4.27
N MET A 264 -7.81 0.11 -5.35
CA MET A 264 -6.39 0.21 -5.73
C MET A 264 -6.13 0.02 -7.25
#